data_AF-F9G802-F1
#
_entry.id   AF-F9G802-F1
#
_cell.length_a   1.000
_cell.length_b   1.000
_cell.length_c   1.000
_cell.angle_alpha   90.00
_cell.angle_beta   90.00
_cell.angle_gamma   90.00
#
_symmetry.space_group_name_H-M   'P 1'
#
loop_
_entity.id
_entity.type
_entity.pdbx_description
1 polymer ?
#
loop_
_entity_poly.entity_id
_entity_poly.type
_entity_poly.pdbx_seq_one_letter_code
_entity_poly.pdbx_strand_id
1 'polypeptide(L)'
;MAIVSSFGPKVDAAAIVQCFVPEGLFTVYLTMAYRLQTHGILKWNTDERLVMGLEGRELAVFLTVLPFVEYDYRLAYLVAQECETGSDALRQTKIQLVAVINSGGINIFDFEDESLGDDTPSPLHHAVNGCTGYSKPLSDQGNMWLALGLWNQLGRSTCSFTQVNMFSKTPLPGVSGLSASANMALCLKADRTWADISSALATCGVETVRKGFTEESELSADECNEIQKHLFKAYVSQLCSCVKQNNTIELLDISSKRTINGFLRWSEYAISFDNIPEDNPAFGVYHSLVRDKTEVNFRDWTMIPGRIVATWANEFRDRVGQPGLGIESMLRTDGSPRQNYDGIKGEAWEAPDW
;
A
#
# COMPACT_ATOMS: atom_id res chain seq x y z
N MET A 1 9.84 -30.94 28.46
CA MET A 1 8.91 -30.61 29.56
C MET A 1 7.79 -29.79 28.95
N ALA A 2 6.56 -30.31 29.03
CA ALA A 2 5.25 -29.75 28.64
C ALA A 2 5.12 -28.92 27.34
N ILE A 3 4.61 -29.57 26.29
CA ILE A 3 3.81 -28.95 25.22
C ILE A 3 2.59 -28.31 25.89
N VAL A 4 2.55 -26.98 25.96
CA VAL A 4 1.31 -26.27 26.31
C VAL A 4 0.47 -26.19 25.04
N SER A 5 -0.33 -27.23 24.84
CA SER A 5 -1.45 -27.21 23.92
C SER A 5 -2.50 -26.22 24.43
N SER A 6 -2.50 -24.99 23.92
CA SER A 6 -3.59 -24.05 24.18
C SER A 6 -4.80 -24.40 23.30
N PHE A 7 -5.55 -25.44 23.70
CA PHE A 7 -6.93 -25.61 23.25
C PHE A 7 -7.82 -24.62 23.99
N GLY A 8 -7.81 -23.35 23.56
CA GLY A 8 -8.96 -22.47 23.83
C GLY A 8 -10.17 -22.94 23.03
N PRO A 9 -11.42 -22.62 23.44
CA PRO A 9 -12.60 -22.95 22.65
C PRO A 9 -12.42 -22.39 21.25
N LYS A 10 -12.39 -23.29 20.25
CA LYS A 10 -12.19 -22.94 18.85
C LYS A 10 -13.42 -22.20 18.34
N VAL A 11 -13.37 -20.88 18.42
CA VAL A 11 -14.39 -19.95 17.95
C VAL A 11 -14.41 -19.91 16.42
N ASP A 12 -15.59 -20.10 15.81
CA ASP A 12 -15.81 -19.78 14.40
C ASP A 12 -15.99 -18.26 14.27
N ALA A 13 -14.96 -17.59 13.77
CA ALA A 13 -14.96 -16.14 13.61
C ALA A 13 -16.09 -15.65 12.69
N ALA A 14 -16.47 -16.41 11.66
CA ALA A 14 -17.54 -16.02 10.75
C ALA A 14 -18.91 -16.12 11.43
N ALA A 15 -19.17 -17.20 12.17
CA ALA A 15 -20.40 -17.37 12.93
C ALA A 15 -20.53 -16.33 14.07
N ILE A 16 -19.42 -16.02 14.75
CA ILE A 16 -19.41 -14.98 15.79
C ILE A 16 -19.66 -13.60 15.19
N VAL A 17 -19.00 -13.26 14.10
CA VAL A 17 -19.17 -11.94 13.47
C VAL A 17 -20.61 -11.75 12.98
N GLN A 18 -21.28 -12.79 12.48
CA GLN A 18 -22.72 -12.73 12.13
C GLN A 18 -23.62 -12.35 13.31
N CYS A 19 -23.23 -12.68 14.55
CA CYS A 19 -23.99 -12.30 15.74
C CYS A 19 -23.83 -10.80 16.10
N PHE A 20 -22.77 -10.14 15.63
CA PHE A 20 -22.42 -8.77 16.01
C PHE A 20 -22.49 -7.76 14.87
N VAL A 21 -22.51 -8.22 13.61
CA VAL A 21 -22.58 -7.38 12.42
C VAL A 21 -24.03 -7.31 11.92
N PRO A 22 -24.64 -6.12 11.89
CA PRO A 22 -25.95 -5.92 11.29
C PRO A 22 -26.03 -6.51 9.88
N GLU A 23 -27.18 -7.06 9.49
CA GLU A 23 -27.38 -7.78 8.24
C GLU A 23 -26.91 -6.98 7.00
N GLY A 24 -27.08 -5.66 7.00
CA GLY A 24 -26.60 -4.76 5.93
C GLY A 24 -25.07 -4.52 5.87
N LEU A 25 -24.32 -4.96 6.87
CA LEU A 25 -22.86 -4.85 6.96
C LEU A 25 -22.17 -6.22 6.77
N PHE A 26 -22.93 -7.31 6.68
CA PHE A 26 -22.36 -8.65 6.47
C PHE A 26 -21.61 -8.77 5.14
N THR A 27 -22.08 -8.09 4.09
CA THR A 27 -21.36 -8.00 2.81
C THR A 27 -20.00 -7.33 2.97
N VAL A 28 -19.88 -6.30 3.82
CA VAL A 28 -18.59 -5.63 4.11
C VAL A 28 -17.61 -6.59 4.78
N TYR A 29 -18.11 -7.39 5.73
CA TYR A 29 -17.31 -8.44 6.37
C TYR A 29 -16.82 -9.48 5.36
N LEU A 30 -17.71 -10.02 4.51
CA LEU A 30 -17.35 -11.01 3.50
C LEU A 30 -16.32 -10.45 2.50
N THR A 31 -16.51 -9.21 2.03
CA THR A 31 -15.54 -8.54 1.18
C THR A 31 -14.19 -8.40 1.88
N MET A 32 -14.16 -8.02 3.16
CA MET A 32 -12.92 -7.90 3.91
C MET A 32 -12.23 -9.26 4.11
N ALA A 33 -12.98 -10.29 4.48
CA ALA A 33 -12.45 -11.64 4.65
C ALA A 33 -11.81 -12.16 3.34
N TYR A 34 -12.51 -11.96 2.22
CA TYR A 34 -11.98 -12.32 0.90
C TYR A 34 -10.71 -11.52 0.57
N ARG A 35 -10.69 -10.21 0.81
CA ARG A 35 -9.49 -9.39 0.60
C ARG A 35 -8.32 -9.92 1.43
N LEU A 36 -8.51 -10.15 2.72
CA LEU A 36 -7.45 -10.68 3.58
C LEU A 36 -6.97 -12.07 3.13
N GLN A 37 -7.83 -12.88 2.51
CA GLN A 37 -7.44 -14.16 1.88
C GLN A 37 -6.63 -13.96 0.61
N THR A 38 -7.04 -13.06 -0.27
CA THR A 38 -6.28 -12.70 -1.47
C THR A 38 -4.87 -12.21 -1.12
N HIS A 39 -4.72 -11.53 0.02
CA HIS A 39 -3.42 -11.08 0.54
C HIS A 39 -2.61 -12.21 1.19
N GLY A 40 -3.22 -13.36 1.48
CA GLY A 40 -2.62 -14.47 2.23
C GLY A 40 -2.60 -14.25 3.76
N ILE A 41 -3.18 -13.16 4.25
CA ILE A 41 -3.24 -12.84 5.69
C ILE A 41 -4.19 -13.78 6.42
N LEU A 42 -5.28 -14.20 5.77
CA LEU A 42 -6.20 -15.21 6.25
C LEU A 42 -6.22 -16.41 5.32
N LYS A 43 -6.51 -17.59 5.86
CA LYS A 43 -6.75 -18.83 5.09
C LYS A 43 -7.86 -19.65 5.72
N TRP A 44 -8.47 -20.53 4.93
CA TRP A 44 -9.33 -21.57 5.46
C TRP A 44 -8.48 -22.72 5.97
N ASN A 45 -8.78 -23.23 7.16
CA ASN A 45 -8.22 -24.49 7.63
C ASN A 45 -9.06 -25.68 7.13
N THR A 46 -8.62 -26.89 7.46
CA THR A 46 -9.32 -28.14 7.11
C THR A 46 -10.73 -28.27 7.70
N ASP A 47 -11.03 -27.49 8.73
CA ASP A 47 -12.32 -27.50 9.43
C ASP A 47 -13.28 -26.42 8.87
N GLU A 48 -12.99 -25.87 7.69
CA GLU A 48 -13.73 -24.77 7.05
C GLU A 48 -13.83 -23.51 7.92
N ARG A 49 -12.80 -23.23 8.72
CA ARG A 49 -12.73 -22.03 9.57
C ARG A 49 -11.68 -21.07 9.08
N LEU A 50 -12.00 -19.78 9.20
CA LEU A 50 -11.09 -18.70 8.88
C LEU A 50 -10.03 -18.59 9.98
N VAL A 51 -8.76 -18.74 9.60
CA VAL A 51 -7.59 -18.65 10.49
C VAL A 51 -6.54 -17.73 9.89
N MET A 52 -5.52 -17.36 10.70
CA MET A 52 -4.36 -16.63 10.18
C MET A 52 -3.62 -17.47 9.13
N GLY A 53 -3.37 -16.85 7.98
CA GLY A 53 -2.54 -17.39 6.91
C GLY A 53 -1.06 -17.15 7.14
N LEU A 54 -0.72 -16.04 7.81
CA LEU A 54 0.64 -15.71 8.22
C LEU A 54 1.12 -16.64 9.33
N GLU A 55 2.41 -16.97 9.31
CA GLU A 55 3.03 -17.89 10.26
C GLU A 55 4.36 -17.34 10.81
N GLY A 56 4.86 -17.95 11.89
CA GLY A 56 6.18 -17.67 12.44
C GLY A 56 6.44 -16.19 12.74
N ARG A 57 7.57 -15.68 12.22
CA ARG A 57 8.01 -14.31 12.45
C ARG A 57 7.12 -13.29 11.74
N GLU A 58 6.65 -13.58 10.54
CA GLU A 58 5.77 -12.70 9.78
C GLU A 58 4.47 -12.43 10.57
N LEU A 59 3.85 -13.46 11.14
CA LEU A 59 2.67 -13.30 12.01
C LEU A 59 2.99 -12.47 13.26
N ALA A 60 4.11 -12.73 13.92
CA ALA A 60 4.51 -12.01 15.13
C ALA A 60 4.73 -10.52 14.84
N VAL A 61 5.41 -10.19 13.74
CA VAL A 61 5.64 -8.81 13.30
C VAL A 61 4.31 -8.15 12.93
N PHE A 62 3.47 -8.82 12.15
CA PHE A 62 2.16 -8.31 11.74
C PHE A 62 1.31 -7.88 12.94
N LEU A 63 1.14 -8.78 13.93
CA LEU A 63 0.36 -8.50 15.13
C LEU A 63 0.98 -7.40 16.00
N THR A 64 2.31 -7.32 16.04
CA THR A 64 3.05 -6.31 16.81
C THR A 64 2.91 -4.92 16.19
N VAL A 65 2.87 -4.81 14.86
CA VAL A 65 2.82 -3.53 14.16
C VAL A 65 1.41 -2.93 14.13
N LEU A 66 0.35 -3.76 14.08
CA LEU A 66 -1.04 -3.32 13.95
C LEU A 66 -1.45 -2.14 14.84
N PRO A 67 -1.16 -2.12 16.16
CA PRO A 67 -1.57 -1.01 17.03
C PRO A 67 -0.92 0.33 16.68
N PHE A 68 0.28 0.32 16.10
CA PHE A 68 1.01 1.54 15.73
C PHE A 68 0.55 2.15 14.41
N VAL A 69 -0.15 1.37 13.59
CA VAL A 69 -0.68 1.77 12.28
C VAL A 69 -2.20 1.85 12.27
N GLU A 70 -2.80 2.13 13.44
CA GLU A 70 -4.25 2.30 13.61
C GLU A 70 -5.06 1.09 13.08
N TYR A 71 -4.49 -0.11 13.21
CA TYR A 71 -5.04 -1.38 12.71
C TYR A 71 -5.22 -1.45 11.18
N ASP A 72 -4.50 -0.62 10.43
CA ASP A 72 -4.39 -0.79 8.98
C ASP A 72 -3.56 -2.03 8.65
N TYR A 73 -4.28 -3.10 8.28
CA TYR A 73 -3.67 -4.38 7.95
C TYR A 73 -2.69 -4.28 6.77
N ARG A 74 -2.87 -3.34 5.84
CA ARG A 74 -2.01 -3.19 4.65
C ARG A 74 -0.65 -2.70 5.09
N LEU A 75 -0.63 -1.69 5.97
CA LEU A 75 0.60 -1.14 6.53
C LEU A 75 1.32 -2.15 7.42
N ALA A 76 0.59 -2.86 8.28
CA ALA A 76 1.16 -3.91 9.12
C ALA A 76 1.73 -5.06 8.28
N TYR A 77 0.99 -5.50 7.25
CA TYR A 77 1.43 -6.57 6.36
C TYR A 77 2.60 -6.15 5.49
N LEU A 78 2.66 -4.88 5.07
CA LEU A 78 3.83 -4.34 4.41
C LEU A 78 5.07 -4.55 5.28
N VAL A 79 5.08 -4.13 6.55
CA VAL A 79 6.23 -4.35 7.45
C VAL A 79 6.53 -5.83 7.66
N ALA A 80 5.50 -6.66 7.84
CA ALA A 80 5.62 -8.08 8.18
C ALA A 80 6.34 -8.95 7.13
N GLN A 81 6.18 -8.63 5.85
CA GLN A 81 6.78 -9.41 4.77
C GLN A 81 8.31 -9.52 4.93
N GLU A 82 8.85 -10.72 4.86
CA GLU A 82 10.29 -10.95 5.02
C GLU A 82 11.09 -10.36 3.85
N CYS A 83 12.28 -9.84 4.15
CA CYS A 83 13.16 -9.29 3.10
C CYS A 83 14.01 -10.42 2.53
N GLU A 84 13.83 -10.79 1.26
CA GLU A 84 14.54 -11.88 0.58
C GLU A 84 16.06 -11.61 0.56
N THR A 85 16.43 -10.34 0.38
CA THR A 85 17.83 -9.86 0.42
C THR A 85 18.42 -9.78 1.83
N GLY A 86 17.60 -9.87 2.88
CA GLY A 86 18.02 -9.62 4.25
C GLY A 86 18.41 -8.16 4.55
N SER A 87 18.20 -7.24 3.59
CA SER A 87 18.68 -5.85 3.66
C SER A 87 18.06 -5.04 4.79
N ASP A 88 18.92 -4.47 5.63
CA ASP A 88 18.51 -3.51 6.67
C ASP A 88 17.96 -2.22 6.07
N ALA A 89 18.51 -1.78 4.93
CA ALA A 89 18.05 -0.59 4.23
C ALA A 89 16.60 -0.76 3.73
N LEU A 90 16.30 -1.93 3.17
CA LEU A 90 14.95 -2.26 2.72
C LEU A 90 13.98 -2.33 3.90
N ARG A 91 14.37 -2.99 4.99
CA ARG A 91 13.54 -3.08 6.21
C ARG A 91 13.25 -1.70 6.80
N GLN A 92 14.27 -0.84 6.89
CA GLN A 92 14.15 0.52 7.38
C GLN A 92 13.22 1.35 6.48
N THR A 93 13.40 1.25 5.16
CA THR A 93 12.55 1.94 4.17
C THR A 93 11.08 1.56 4.33
N LYS A 94 10.77 0.27 4.54
CA LYS A 94 9.40 -0.20 4.78
C LYS A 94 8.77 0.44 6.02
N ILE A 95 9.52 0.50 7.12
CA ILE A 95 9.01 1.09 8.38
C ILE A 95 8.81 2.60 8.23
N GLN A 96 9.78 3.30 7.62
CA GLN A 96 9.67 4.74 7.36
C GLN A 96 8.48 5.05 6.43
N LEU A 97 8.31 4.28 5.36
CA LEU A 97 7.18 4.43 4.43
C LEU A 97 5.83 4.27 5.17
N VAL A 98 5.71 3.21 5.97
CA VAL A 98 4.51 2.94 6.76
C VAL A 98 4.22 4.08 7.73
N ALA A 99 5.25 4.58 8.42
CA ALA A 99 5.11 5.69 9.35
C ALA A 99 4.66 6.98 8.66
N VAL A 100 5.20 7.27 7.47
CA VAL A 100 4.81 8.43 6.64
C VAL A 100 3.36 8.30 6.18
N ILE A 101 2.97 7.15 5.60
CA ILE A 101 1.59 6.92 5.13
C ILE A 101 0.60 7.04 6.29
N ASN A 102 0.86 6.38 7.43
CA ASN A 102 0.02 6.43 8.63
C ASN A 102 -0.12 7.84 9.24
N SER A 103 0.81 8.73 8.90
CA SER A 103 0.82 10.11 9.39
C SER A 103 0.18 11.12 8.45
N GLY A 104 -0.38 10.68 7.32
CA GLY A 104 -1.02 11.53 6.33
C GLY A 104 -0.40 11.42 4.93
N GLY A 105 0.68 10.65 4.81
CA GLY A 105 1.41 10.42 3.57
C GLY A 105 1.86 11.73 2.97
N ILE A 106 1.46 11.95 1.73
CA ILE A 106 1.83 13.14 0.99
C ILE A 106 1.11 14.42 1.44
N ASN A 107 0.00 14.32 2.18
CA ASN A 107 -0.65 15.48 2.82
C ASN A 107 0.15 16.04 4.01
N ILE A 108 1.29 15.42 4.36
CA ILE A 108 2.29 16.05 5.22
C ILE A 108 2.79 17.36 4.58
N PHE A 109 2.77 17.45 3.25
CA PHE A 109 3.24 18.61 2.50
C PHE A 109 2.05 19.37 1.90
N ASP A 110 2.12 20.69 2.01
CA ASP A 110 1.21 21.64 1.40
C ASP A 110 1.98 22.38 0.31
N PHE A 111 1.64 22.06 -0.93
CA PHE A 111 2.19 22.70 -2.12
C PHE A 111 1.31 23.90 -2.44
N GLU A 112 1.88 25.10 -2.46
CA GLU A 112 1.11 26.29 -2.78
C GLU A 112 0.70 26.24 -4.26
N ASP A 113 -0.59 26.51 -4.48
CA ASP A 113 -1.27 26.48 -5.77
C ASP A 113 -0.90 27.75 -6.56
N GLU A 114 0.39 28.02 -6.75
CA GLU A 114 0.81 29.04 -7.68
C GLU A 114 0.61 28.48 -9.08
N SER A 115 -0.44 28.98 -9.75
CA SER A 115 -0.76 28.79 -11.15
C SER A 115 0.50 28.57 -11.98
N LEU A 116 0.80 27.28 -12.23
CA LEU A 116 1.93 26.85 -13.02
C LEU A 116 1.74 27.42 -14.42
N GLY A 117 2.49 28.46 -14.75
CA GLY A 117 2.54 28.93 -16.13
C GLY A 117 3.04 27.80 -17.02
N ASP A 118 2.53 27.73 -18.24
CA ASP A 118 2.79 26.66 -19.22
C ASP A 118 4.28 26.41 -19.52
N ASP A 119 5.19 27.31 -19.12
CA ASP A 119 6.63 27.28 -19.45
C ASP A 119 7.56 26.90 -18.27
N THR A 120 7.05 26.65 -17.06
CA THR A 120 7.90 26.20 -15.94
C THR A 120 8.05 24.67 -15.92
N PRO A 121 9.27 24.11 -15.72
CA PRO A 121 9.45 22.67 -15.52
C PRO A 121 8.46 22.18 -14.47
N SER A 122 7.78 21.05 -14.72
CA SER A 122 6.77 20.53 -13.81
C SER A 122 7.30 20.56 -12.37
N PRO A 123 6.55 21.13 -11.41
CA PRO A 123 6.96 21.21 -10.00
C PRO A 123 7.37 19.85 -9.41
N LEU A 124 6.92 18.76 -10.04
CA LEU A 124 7.37 17.39 -9.76
C LEU A 124 8.89 17.22 -9.86
N HIS A 125 9.52 17.71 -10.93
CA HIS A 125 10.94 17.49 -11.17
C HIS A 125 11.78 18.12 -10.06
N HIS A 126 11.36 19.29 -9.56
CA HIS A 126 11.99 19.91 -8.41
C HIS A 126 11.80 19.08 -7.13
N ALA A 127 10.57 18.62 -6.85
CA ALA A 127 10.27 17.81 -5.67
C ALA A 127 11.02 16.46 -5.65
N VAL A 128 11.05 15.76 -6.79
CA VAL A 128 11.77 14.49 -6.98
C VAL A 128 13.27 14.69 -6.77
N ASN A 129 13.87 15.73 -7.36
CA ASN A 129 15.30 16.00 -7.20
C ASN A 129 15.69 16.39 -5.77
N GLY A 130 14.75 16.96 -5.00
CA GLY A 130 14.94 17.27 -3.59
C GLY A 130 14.85 16.05 -2.67
N CYS A 131 14.35 14.91 -3.14
CA CYS A 131 14.21 13.71 -2.31
C CYS A 131 15.58 13.11 -1.94
N THR A 132 15.66 12.52 -0.74
CA THR A 132 16.89 11.85 -0.26
C THR A 132 16.60 10.54 0.47
N GLY A 133 17.67 9.79 0.76
CA GLY A 133 17.64 8.53 1.49
C GLY A 133 17.40 7.33 0.58
N TYR A 134 17.20 6.16 1.20
CA TYR A 134 17.11 4.87 0.52
C TYR A 134 16.09 4.83 -0.63
N SER A 135 14.92 5.43 -0.46
CA SER A 135 13.82 5.38 -1.41
C SER A 135 13.91 6.38 -2.58
N LYS A 136 14.98 7.18 -2.67
CA LYS A 136 15.12 8.21 -3.72
C LYS A 136 14.95 7.65 -5.16
N PRO A 137 15.46 6.45 -5.53
CA PRO A 137 15.20 5.88 -6.86
C PRO A 137 13.72 5.61 -7.19
N LEU A 138 12.83 5.70 -6.20
CA LEU A 138 11.39 5.46 -6.34
C LEU A 138 10.56 6.75 -6.29
N SER A 139 11.16 7.91 -6.01
CA SER A 139 10.41 9.14 -5.69
C SER A 139 9.54 9.68 -6.83
N ASP A 140 9.81 9.29 -8.07
CA ASP A 140 9.03 9.62 -9.27
C ASP A 140 7.95 8.57 -9.61
N GLN A 141 7.81 7.52 -8.79
CA GLN A 141 6.87 6.42 -9.01
C GLN A 141 5.56 6.59 -8.22
N GLY A 142 5.27 7.81 -7.77
CA GLY A 142 3.99 8.20 -7.17
C GLY A 142 4.09 8.74 -5.74
N ASN A 143 2.92 9.08 -5.19
CA ASN A 143 2.81 9.94 -4.01
C ASN A 143 3.40 9.33 -2.73
N MET A 144 3.33 8.01 -2.55
CA MET A 144 3.86 7.37 -1.34
C MET A 144 5.38 7.50 -1.25
N TRP A 145 6.07 7.28 -2.38
CA TRP A 145 7.52 7.38 -2.47
C TRP A 145 8.01 8.81 -2.41
N LEU A 146 7.32 9.72 -3.11
CA LEU A 146 7.60 11.16 -3.05
C LEU A 146 7.49 11.68 -1.60
N ALA A 147 6.44 11.29 -0.88
CA ALA A 147 6.23 11.71 0.51
C ALA A 147 7.39 11.27 1.41
N LEU A 148 7.84 10.02 1.26
CA LEU A 148 8.96 9.49 2.02
C LEU A 148 10.26 10.22 1.70
N GLY A 149 10.55 10.45 0.42
CA GLY A 149 11.76 11.15 -0.02
C GLY A 149 11.84 12.59 0.51
N LEU A 150 10.73 13.33 0.45
CA LEU A 150 10.62 14.69 0.99
C LEU A 150 10.71 14.72 2.52
N TRP A 151 10.10 13.74 3.20
CA TRP A 151 10.15 13.65 4.66
C TRP A 151 11.57 13.37 5.16
N ASN A 152 12.30 12.47 4.49
CA ASN A 152 13.71 12.22 4.78
C ASN A 152 14.58 13.47 4.57
N GLN A 153 14.37 14.19 3.47
CA GLN A 153 15.11 15.43 3.18
C GLN A 153 14.87 16.51 4.26
N LEU A 154 13.62 16.67 4.70
CA LEU A 154 13.29 17.60 5.76
C LEU A 154 13.90 17.17 7.11
N GLY A 155 13.84 15.88 7.44
CA GLY A 155 14.47 15.33 8.64
C GLY A 155 15.99 15.55 8.66
N ARG A 156 16.64 15.36 7.51
CA ARG A 156 18.08 15.64 7.32
C ARG A 156 18.41 17.11 7.54
N SER A 157 17.61 18.01 6.95
CA SER A 157 17.85 19.45 7.00
C SER A 157 17.56 20.07 8.37
N THR A 158 16.60 19.51 9.11
CA THR A 158 16.23 20.00 10.45
C THR A 158 17.03 19.33 11.58
N CYS A 159 17.78 18.26 11.30
CA CYS A 159 18.51 17.41 12.24
C CYS A 159 17.65 16.70 13.31
N SER A 160 16.48 17.23 13.66
CA SER A 160 15.45 16.59 14.47
C SER A 160 14.12 17.33 14.35
N PHE A 161 13.03 16.59 14.15
CA PHE A 161 11.69 17.17 14.16
C PHE A 161 11.25 17.71 15.54
N THR A 162 11.89 17.25 16.63
CA THR A 162 11.51 17.62 18.00
C THR A 162 11.92 19.05 18.39
N GLN A 163 12.82 19.65 17.63
CA GLN A 163 13.37 20.99 17.91
C GLN A 163 12.63 22.10 17.13
N VAL A 164 11.69 21.73 16.25
CA VAL A 164 10.96 22.66 15.39
C VAL A 164 9.59 22.97 15.99
N ASN A 165 9.12 24.21 15.82
CA ASN A 165 7.79 24.59 16.27
C ASN A 165 6.71 23.77 15.53
N MET A 166 5.93 22.99 16.28
CA MET A 166 4.90 22.09 15.71
C MET A 166 3.78 22.84 14.99
N PHE A 167 3.61 24.13 15.27
CA PHE A 167 2.58 24.99 14.68
C PHE A 167 3.08 25.80 13.46
N SER A 168 4.36 25.71 13.10
CA SER A 168 4.88 26.39 11.91
C SER A 168 4.78 25.53 10.67
N LYS A 169 4.38 26.15 9.56
CA LYS A 169 4.67 25.66 8.21
C LYS A 169 6.15 25.89 7.94
N THR A 170 6.92 24.81 7.78
CA THR A 170 8.35 24.91 7.49
C THR A 170 8.55 24.78 5.99
N PRO A 171 9.21 25.74 5.31
CA PRO A 171 9.54 25.61 3.90
C PRO A 171 10.35 24.34 3.63
N LEU A 172 10.06 23.64 2.53
CA LEU A 172 10.80 22.44 2.13
C LEU A 172 12.22 22.81 1.65
N PRO A 173 13.28 22.40 2.37
CA PRO A 173 14.65 22.74 2.03
C PRO A 173 15.14 21.93 0.82
N GLY A 174 15.81 22.60 -0.13
CA GLY A 174 16.44 21.94 -1.29
C GLY A 174 15.53 21.79 -2.52
N VAL A 175 14.29 22.28 -2.46
CA VAL A 175 13.37 22.26 -3.60
C VAL A 175 13.27 23.67 -4.20
N SER A 176 14.27 24.05 -5.00
CA SER A 176 14.28 25.35 -5.68
C SER A 176 13.10 25.47 -6.64
N GLY A 177 12.34 26.57 -6.59
CA GLY A 177 11.24 26.84 -7.52
C GLY A 177 9.90 26.22 -7.16
N LEU A 178 9.80 25.52 -6.02
CA LEU A 178 8.53 25.01 -5.49
C LEU A 178 8.22 25.69 -4.16
N SER A 179 7.14 26.47 -4.10
CA SER A 179 6.63 26.93 -2.80
C SER A 179 5.86 25.79 -2.15
N ALA A 180 6.54 25.08 -1.25
CA ALA A 180 5.94 23.99 -0.50
C ALA A 180 6.36 24.04 0.97
N SER A 181 5.41 23.69 1.83
CA SER A 181 5.60 23.71 3.27
C SER A 181 5.23 22.36 3.89
N ALA A 182 5.91 21.98 4.95
CA ALA A 182 5.63 20.77 5.69
C ALA A 182 4.80 21.06 6.95
N ASN A 183 3.83 20.20 7.21
CA ASN A 183 3.10 20.14 8.47
C ASN A 183 3.93 19.39 9.52
N MET A 184 4.62 20.14 10.37
CA MET A 184 5.56 19.59 11.35
C MET A 184 4.91 18.63 12.36
N ALA A 185 3.63 18.83 12.70
CA ALA A 185 2.92 17.91 13.57
C ALA A 185 2.76 16.52 12.95
N LEU A 186 2.52 16.45 11.64
CA LEU A 186 2.45 15.18 10.91
C LEU A 186 3.83 14.56 10.70
N CYS A 187 4.87 15.38 10.43
CA CYS A 187 6.26 14.90 10.39
C CYS A 187 6.68 14.26 11.72
N LEU A 188 6.29 14.88 12.84
CA LEU A 188 6.53 14.35 14.19
C LEU A 188 5.76 13.07 14.48
N LYS A 189 4.50 12.97 14.01
CA LYS A 189 3.72 11.73 14.10
C LYS A 189 4.43 10.61 13.34
N ALA A 190 4.97 10.88 12.14
CA ALA A 190 5.73 9.90 11.36
C ALA A 190 7.01 9.47 12.11
N ASP A 191 7.78 10.43 12.63
CA ASP A 191 9.01 10.12 13.36
C ASP A 191 8.79 9.26 14.61
N ARG A 192 7.73 9.56 15.38
CA ARG A 192 7.32 8.76 16.53
C ARG A 192 6.84 7.38 16.13
N THR A 193 5.99 7.28 15.11
CA THR A 193 5.51 5.98 14.59
C THR A 193 6.67 5.11 14.12
N TRP A 194 7.66 5.69 13.45
CA TRP A 194 8.88 5.00 13.05
C TRP A 194 9.66 4.49 14.26
N ALA A 195 9.85 5.33 15.30
CA ALA A 195 10.53 4.96 16.53
C ALA A 195 9.82 3.81 17.26
N ASP A 196 8.49 3.92 17.41
CA ASP A 196 7.66 2.98 18.14
C ASP A 196 7.64 1.61 17.45
N ILE A 197 7.45 1.58 16.12
CA ILE A 197 7.52 0.33 15.35
C ILE A 197 8.92 -0.28 15.49
N SER A 198 9.99 0.48 15.30
CA SER A 198 11.37 -0.05 15.39
C SER A 198 11.64 -0.66 16.77
N SER A 199 11.22 0.03 17.85
CA SER A 199 11.35 -0.48 19.21
C SER A 199 10.52 -1.74 19.45
N ALA A 200 9.30 -1.81 18.91
CA ALA A 200 8.45 -2.98 19.06
C ALA A 200 9.03 -4.19 18.30
N LEU A 201 9.58 -3.99 17.11
CA LEU A 201 10.22 -5.06 16.32
C LEU A 201 11.46 -5.65 16.99
N ALA A 202 12.22 -4.84 17.73
CA ALA A 202 13.33 -5.34 18.54
C ALA A 202 12.86 -6.40 19.56
N THR A 203 11.65 -6.26 20.12
CA THR A 203 11.08 -7.25 21.04
C THR A 203 10.70 -8.57 20.34
N CYS A 204 10.49 -8.54 19.03
CA CYS A 204 10.26 -9.72 18.19
C CYS A 204 11.55 -10.37 17.67
N GLY A 205 12.73 -9.92 18.13
CA GLY A 205 14.02 -10.39 17.64
C GLY A 205 14.33 -9.95 16.21
N VAL A 206 13.70 -8.86 15.74
CA VAL A 206 14.03 -8.22 14.47
C VAL A 206 14.94 -7.04 14.78
N GLU A 207 16.22 -7.19 14.48
CA GLU A 207 17.16 -6.08 14.61
C GLU A 207 16.79 -4.98 13.59
N THR A 208 16.44 -3.81 14.12
CA THR A 208 16.21 -2.60 13.35
C THR A 208 17.20 -1.56 13.83
N VAL A 209 18.22 -1.28 13.04
CA VAL A 209 19.12 -0.16 13.32
C VAL A 209 18.43 1.08 12.80
N ARG A 210 17.77 1.84 13.69
CA ARG A 210 17.30 3.19 13.36
C ARG A 210 18.51 4.09 13.15
N LYS A 211 19.02 4.13 11.92
CA LYS A 211 19.97 5.15 11.48
C LYS A 211 19.12 6.41 11.28
N GLY A 212 19.41 7.52 11.96
CA GLY A 212 18.65 8.77 11.76
C GLY A 212 18.72 9.25 10.31
N PHE A 213 18.30 10.50 10.05
CA PHE A 213 18.25 11.09 8.69
C PHE A 213 19.61 11.37 8.02
N THR A 214 20.61 10.53 8.25
CA THR A 214 21.97 10.63 7.71
C THR A 214 22.21 9.62 6.59
N GLU A 215 21.16 8.99 6.03
CA GLU A 215 21.34 8.00 4.99
C GLU A 215 21.76 8.66 3.67
N GLU A 216 22.97 8.38 3.21
CA GLU A 216 23.49 8.86 1.93
C GLU A 216 23.43 7.82 0.81
N SER A 217 23.11 6.55 1.15
CA SER A 217 22.95 5.49 0.18
C SER A 217 21.51 5.35 -0.30
N GLU A 218 21.38 4.81 -1.51
CA GLU A 218 20.13 4.53 -2.20
C GLU A 218 19.92 3.01 -2.27
N LEU A 219 18.66 2.56 -2.35
CA LEU A 219 18.37 1.15 -2.61
C LEU A 219 18.89 0.75 -3.99
N SER A 220 19.42 -0.46 -4.10
CA SER A 220 19.73 -1.09 -5.38
C SER A 220 18.45 -1.37 -6.19
N ALA A 221 18.61 -1.68 -7.48
CA ALA A 221 17.47 -2.03 -8.34
C ALA A 221 16.71 -3.27 -7.87
N ASP A 222 17.41 -4.26 -7.31
CA ASP A 222 16.81 -5.49 -6.77
C ASP A 222 15.99 -5.18 -5.51
N GLU A 223 16.55 -4.38 -4.60
CA GLU A 223 15.83 -3.93 -3.40
C GLU A 223 14.61 -3.05 -3.75
N CYS A 224 14.73 -2.19 -4.77
CA CYS A 224 13.61 -1.43 -5.31
C CYS A 224 12.51 -2.34 -5.86
N ASN A 225 12.88 -3.38 -6.62
CA ASN A 225 11.92 -4.34 -7.14
C ASN A 225 11.25 -5.15 -6.02
N GLU A 226 12.02 -5.55 -5.00
CA GLU A 226 11.54 -6.29 -3.83
C GLU A 226 10.55 -5.47 -2.99
N ILE A 227 10.87 -4.21 -2.66
CA ILE A 227 9.96 -3.37 -1.88
C ILE A 227 8.67 -3.03 -2.63
N GLN A 228 8.74 -2.88 -3.96
CA GLN A 228 7.54 -2.70 -4.78
C GLN A 228 6.68 -3.98 -4.85
N LYS A 229 7.29 -5.17 -4.86
CA LYS A 229 6.58 -6.45 -4.71
C LYS A 229 5.86 -6.52 -3.37
N HIS A 230 6.52 -6.09 -2.29
CA HIS A 230 5.90 -6.03 -0.96
C HIS A 230 4.75 -5.03 -0.88
N LEU A 231 4.92 -3.85 -1.47
CA LEU A 231 3.88 -2.82 -1.55
C LEU A 231 2.66 -3.35 -2.33
N PHE A 232 2.90 -3.94 -3.51
CA PHE A 232 1.84 -4.55 -4.31
C PHE A 232 1.06 -5.61 -3.52
N LYS A 233 1.75 -6.57 -2.88
CA LYS A 233 1.11 -7.62 -2.07
C LYS A 233 0.25 -7.04 -0.94
N ALA A 234 0.75 -6.00 -0.27
CA ALA A 234 0.04 -5.32 0.81
C ALA A 234 -1.19 -4.54 0.35
N TYR A 235 -1.26 -4.16 -0.93
CA TYR A 235 -2.33 -3.33 -1.50
C TYR A 235 -3.06 -4.01 -2.66
N VAL A 236 -2.94 -5.33 -2.83
CA VAL A 236 -3.45 -6.02 -4.04
C VAL A 236 -4.96 -5.86 -4.25
N SER A 237 -5.74 -5.66 -3.18
CA SER A 237 -7.18 -5.37 -3.26
C SER A 237 -7.53 -3.92 -3.60
N GLN A 238 -6.53 -3.06 -3.74
CA GLN A 238 -6.61 -1.66 -4.14
C GLN A 238 -5.72 -1.41 -5.35
N LEU A 239 -5.73 -2.37 -6.27
CA LEU A 239 -5.05 -2.27 -7.55
C LEU A 239 -5.92 -1.47 -8.52
N CYS A 240 -5.31 -0.50 -9.16
CA CYS A 240 -5.89 0.31 -10.23
C CYS A 240 -5.16 0.02 -11.54
N SER A 241 -5.91 -0.12 -12.63
CA SER A 241 -5.35 -0.01 -13.98
C SER A 241 -5.48 1.42 -14.49
N CYS A 242 -4.46 1.88 -15.20
CA CYS A 242 -4.38 3.17 -15.85
C CYS A 242 -4.12 2.93 -17.34
N VAL A 243 -5.04 3.33 -18.20
CA VAL A 243 -4.91 3.18 -19.66
C VAL A 243 -4.92 4.56 -20.29
N LYS A 244 -3.93 4.83 -21.14
CA LYS A 244 -3.89 6.04 -21.96
C LYS A 244 -4.56 5.75 -23.30
N GLN A 245 -5.67 6.44 -23.59
CA GLN A 245 -6.37 6.37 -24.89
C GLN A 245 -6.62 7.78 -25.40
N ASN A 246 -6.21 8.09 -26.65
CA ASN A 246 -6.49 9.37 -27.30
C ASN A 246 -6.13 10.62 -26.45
N ASN A 247 -4.96 10.62 -25.78
CA ASN A 247 -4.52 11.64 -24.82
C ASN A 247 -5.39 11.83 -23.57
N THR A 248 -6.31 10.90 -23.30
CA THR A 248 -7.06 10.83 -22.05
C THR A 248 -6.60 9.64 -21.22
N ILE A 249 -6.71 9.77 -19.90
CA ILE A 249 -6.31 8.74 -18.95
C ILE A 249 -7.59 8.15 -18.36
N GLU A 250 -7.75 6.85 -18.51
CA GLU A 250 -8.83 6.09 -17.88
C GLU A 250 -8.26 5.33 -16.68
N LEU A 251 -8.88 5.53 -15.52
CA LEU A 251 -8.50 4.91 -14.25
C LEU A 251 -9.62 3.98 -13.79
N LEU A 252 -9.28 2.73 -13.49
CA LEU A 252 -10.24 1.71 -13.06
C LEU A 252 -9.72 0.98 -11.82
N ASP A 253 -10.49 1.04 -10.72
CA ASP A 253 -10.27 0.16 -9.58
C ASP A 253 -10.71 -1.25 -9.96
N ILE A 254 -9.74 -2.15 -10.06
CA ILE A 254 -9.93 -3.51 -10.57
C ILE A 254 -10.85 -4.33 -9.67
N SER A 255 -10.78 -4.10 -8.34
CA SER A 255 -11.57 -4.85 -7.37
C SER A 255 -13.06 -4.50 -7.43
N SER A 256 -13.39 -3.23 -7.64
CA SER A 256 -14.77 -2.74 -7.62
C SER A 256 -15.37 -2.49 -9.01
N LYS A 257 -14.54 -2.53 -10.07
CA LYS A 257 -14.88 -2.11 -11.44
C LYS A 257 -15.42 -0.69 -11.53
N ARG A 258 -15.04 0.17 -10.59
CA ARG A 258 -15.43 1.57 -10.59
C ARG A 258 -14.38 2.38 -11.31
N THR A 259 -14.84 3.18 -12.27
CA THR A 259 -14.04 4.27 -12.83
C THR A 259 -13.70 5.25 -11.72
N ILE A 260 -12.43 5.67 -11.72
CA ILE A 260 -11.94 6.73 -10.85
C ILE A 260 -11.80 7.97 -11.73
N ASN A 261 -12.39 9.08 -11.29
CA ASN A 261 -12.53 10.26 -12.13
C ASN A 261 -11.22 11.03 -12.30
N GLY A 262 -10.29 10.86 -11.36
CA GLY A 262 -9.00 11.51 -11.40
C GLY A 262 -8.35 11.55 -10.03
N PHE A 263 -7.51 12.58 -9.85
CA PHE A 263 -6.73 12.82 -8.66
C PHE A 263 -7.21 14.08 -7.97
N LEU A 264 -7.15 14.10 -6.65
CA LEU A 264 -7.45 15.29 -5.87
C LEU A 264 -6.19 16.14 -5.73
N ARG A 265 -6.30 17.42 -6.08
CA ARG A 265 -5.22 18.41 -5.95
C ARG A 265 -3.97 17.97 -6.73
N TRP A 266 -2.80 18.25 -6.17
CA TRP A 266 -1.49 18.04 -6.75
C TRP A 266 -1.09 16.56 -6.91
N SER A 267 -1.95 15.60 -6.52
CA SER A 267 -1.58 14.17 -6.52
C SER A 267 -1.27 13.61 -7.89
N GLU A 268 -1.89 14.13 -8.96
CA GLU A 268 -1.57 13.75 -10.35
C GLU A 268 -0.16 14.14 -10.75
N TYR A 269 0.36 15.25 -10.22
CA TYR A 269 1.69 15.73 -10.57
C TYR A 269 2.78 14.83 -10.03
N ALA A 270 2.50 13.92 -9.08
CA ALA A 270 3.48 12.95 -8.61
C ALA A 270 3.71 11.76 -9.58
N ILE A 271 3.01 11.74 -10.72
CA ILE A 271 2.96 10.61 -11.63
C ILE A 271 3.44 11.06 -13.01
N SER A 272 4.52 10.43 -13.50
CA SER A 272 4.96 10.62 -14.88
C SER A 272 4.13 9.74 -15.82
N PHE A 273 3.00 10.27 -16.31
CA PHE A 273 2.13 9.56 -17.26
C PHE A 273 2.75 9.38 -18.66
N ASP A 274 3.78 10.15 -19.00
CA ASP A 274 4.48 10.06 -20.29
C ASP A 274 5.21 8.73 -20.47
N ASN A 275 5.52 8.05 -19.37
CA ASN A 275 6.18 6.73 -19.39
C ASN A 275 5.19 5.55 -19.45
N ILE A 276 3.88 5.81 -19.51
CA ILE A 276 2.86 4.77 -19.65
C ILE A 276 2.78 4.38 -21.14
N PRO A 277 3.02 3.10 -21.50
CA PRO A 277 2.95 2.67 -22.89
C PRO A 277 1.54 2.87 -23.45
N GLU A 278 1.45 3.36 -24.69
CA GLU A 278 0.18 3.34 -25.43
C GLU A 278 -0.31 1.89 -25.58
N ASP A 279 -1.62 1.68 -25.45
CA ASP A 279 -2.32 0.39 -25.57
C ASP A 279 -1.99 -0.71 -24.53
N ASN A 280 -1.14 -0.45 -23.54
CA ASN A 280 -0.94 -1.36 -22.40
C ASN A 280 -1.28 -0.69 -21.06
N PRO A 281 -2.04 -1.36 -20.17
CA PRO A 281 -2.35 -0.80 -18.87
C PRO A 281 -1.09 -0.66 -18.02
N ALA A 282 -0.87 0.54 -17.48
CA ALA A 282 -0.07 0.71 -16.29
C ALA A 282 -0.88 0.29 -15.06
N PHE A 283 -0.18 -0.12 -14.00
CA PHE A 283 -0.82 -0.49 -12.75
C PHE A 283 -0.33 0.41 -11.64
N GLY A 284 -1.19 0.66 -10.67
CA GLY A 284 -0.76 1.27 -9.43
C GLY A 284 -1.68 0.93 -8.27
N VAL A 285 -1.21 1.21 -7.08
CA VAL A 285 -1.95 1.02 -5.84
C VAL A 285 -2.25 2.36 -5.19
N TYR A 286 -3.32 2.39 -4.41
CA TYR A 286 -3.73 3.57 -3.68
C TYR A 286 -4.02 3.23 -2.22
N HIS A 287 -3.69 4.15 -1.32
CA HIS A 287 -4.01 4.04 0.09
C HIS A 287 -5.37 4.65 0.41
N SER A 288 -5.73 5.76 -0.23
CA SER A 288 -6.96 6.50 0.05
C SER A 288 -7.71 6.96 -1.20
N LEU A 289 -9.03 6.82 -1.14
CA LEU A 289 -10.00 7.40 -2.08
C LEU A 289 -10.78 8.52 -1.39
N VAL A 290 -11.29 9.45 -2.17
CA VAL A 290 -12.30 10.42 -1.75
C VAL A 290 -13.52 10.26 -2.61
N ARG A 291 -14.68 10.37 -1.98
CA ARG A 291 -15.92 10.59 -2.69
C ARG A 291 -16.28 12.07 -2.64
N ASP A 292 -16.34 12.71 -3.79
CA ASP A 292 -16.96 14.03 -3.93
C ASP A 292 -18.30 13.87 -4.66
N LYS A 293 -19.41 14.05 -3.92
CA LYS A 293 -20.78 13.76 -4.38
C LYS A 293 -20.91 12.32 -4.92
N THR A 294 -20.89 12.15 -6.24
CA THR A 294 -21.02 10.88 -6.95
C THR A 294 -19.69 10.35 -7.49
N GLU A 295 -18.66 11.19 -7.47
CA GLU A 295 -17.37 10.95 -8.09
C GLU A 295 -16.41 10.34 -7.08
N VAL A 296 -15.58 9.42 -7.54
CA VAL A 296 -14.51 8.83 -6.73
C VAL A 296 -13.18 9.29 -7.31
N ASN A 297 -12.33 9.86 -6.46
CA ASN A 297 -11.03 10.41 -6.84
C ASN A 297 -9.93 9.81 -5.96
N PHE A 298 -8.72 9.68 -6.50
CA PHE A 298 -7.54 9.30 -5.73
C PHE A 298 -7.08 10.45 -4.83
N ARG A 299 -6.78 10.17 -3.56
CA ARG A 299 -5.91 11.06 -2.77
C ARG A 299 -4.45 10.81 -3.09
N ASP A 300 -4.11 9.58 -3.43
CA ASP A 300 -2.76 9.12 -3.67
C ASP A 300 -2.80 7.94 -4.63
N TRP A 301 -1.71 7.78 -5.37
CA TRP A 301 -1.50 6.65 -6.24
C TRP A 301 0.00 6.40 -6.38
N THR A 302 0.38 5.13 -6.53
CA THR A 302 1.78 4.72 -6.63
C THR A 302 1.90 3.60 -7.64
N MET A 303 2.75 3.82 -8.65
CA MET A 303 2.97 2.92 -9.76
C MET A 303 3.48 1.57 -9.25
N ILE A 304 2.97 0.50 -9.86
CA ILE A 304 3.47 -0.87 -9.71
C ILE A 304 3.87 -1.38 -11.10
N PRO A 305 5.12 -1.83 -11.29
CA PRO A 305 5.57 -2.44 -12.52
C PRO A 305 4.67 -3.60 -12.94
N GLY A 306 4.23 -3.59 -14.20
CA GLY A 306 3.36 -4.63 -14.74
C GLY A 306 3.94 -6.04 -14.60
N ARG A 307 5.27 -6.20 -14.59
CA ARG A 307 5.94 -7.49 -14.33
C ARG A 307 5.59 -8.06 -12.94
N ILE A 308 5.50 -7.22 -11.90
CA ILE A 308 5.16 -7.66 -10.54
C ILE A 308 3.72 -8.17 -10.50
N VAL A 309 2.81 -7.44 -11.15
CA VAL A 309 1.40 -7.83 -11.27
C VAL A 309 1.25 -9.14 -12.04
N ALA A 310 1.95 -9.28 -13.17
CA ALA A 310 1.92 -10.47 -14.00
C ALA A 310 2.47 -11.71 -13.28
N THR A 311 3.61 -11.58 -12.57
CA THR A 311 4.17 -12.67 -11.76
C THR A 311 3.18 -13.13 -10.70
N TRP A 312 2.59 -12.21 -9.93
CA TRP A 312 1.61 -12.57 -8.91
C TRP A 312 0.35 -13.21 -9.51
N ALA A 313 -0.15 -12.70 -10.63
CA ALA A 313 -1.32 -13.25 -11.29
C ALA A 313 -1.08 -14.70 -11.75
N ASN A 314 0.11 -14.99 -12.27
CA ASN A 314 0.50 -16.35 -12.65
C ASN A 314 0.62 -17.27 -11.43
N GLU A 315 1.30 -16.83 -10.36
CA GLU A 315 1.37 -17.58 -9.10
C GLU A 315 -0.03 -17.84 -8.51
N PHE A 316 -0.94 -16.88 -8.62
CA PHE A 316 -2.32 -17.05 -8.16
C PHE A 316 -3.04 -18.12 -8.97
N ARG A 317 -2.98 -18.05 -10.31
CA ARG A 317 -3.58 -19.04 -11.22
C ARG A 317 -3.09 -20.45 -10.94
N ASP A 318 -1.78 -20.59 -10.72
CA ASP A 318 -1.16 -21.88 -10.40
C ASP A 318 -1.69 -22.43 -9.07
N ARG A 319 -1.81 -21.57 -8.04
CA ARG A 319 -2.37 -21.97 -6.73
C ARG A 319 -3.83 -22.42 -6.82
N VAL A 320 -4.65 -21.77 -7.65
CA VAL A 320 -6.09 -22.10 -7.77
C VAL A 320 -6.40 -23.09 -8.89
N GLY A 321 -5.40 -23.49 -9.69
CA GLY A 321 -5.58 -24.40 -10.82
C GLY A 321 -6.44 -23.84 -11.97
N GLN A 322 -6.52 -22.51 -12.13
CA GLN A 322 -7.36 -21.84 -13.13
C GLN A 322 -6.52 -20.93 -14.04
N PRO A 323 -5.89 -21.46 -15.11
CA PRO A 323 -4.96 -20.69 -15.95
C PRO A 323 -5.63 -19.55 -16.73
N GLY A 324 -6.94 -19.64 -17.00
CA GLY A 324 -7.72 -18.60 -17.71
C GLY A 324 -8.29 -17.51 -16.79
N LEU A 325 -8.04 -17.56 -15.48
CA LEU A 325 -8.63 -16.61 -14.55
C LEU A 325 -8.08 -15.20 -14.80
N GLY A 326 -8.97 -14.24 -15.06
CA GLY A 326 -8.64 -12.83 -15.20
C GLY A 326 -8.34 -12.19 -13.83
N ILE A 327 -7.48 -11.17 -13.81
CA ILE A 327 -7.08 -10.50 -12.56
C ILE A 327 -8.29 -9.89 -11.83
N GLU A 328 -9.27 -9.38 -12.55
CA GLU A 328 -10.53 -8.89 -11.98
C GLU A 328 -11.23 -9.98 -11.16
N SER A 329 -11.34 -11.18 -11.71
CA SER A 329 -11.97 -12.33 -11.04
C SER A 329 -11.15 -12.82 -9.84
N MET A 330 -9.84 -12.61 -9.82
CA MET A 330 -8.97 -12.92 -8.66
C MET A 330 -9.14 -11.96 -7.49
N LEU A 331 -9.66 -10.75 -7.76
CA LEU A 331 -9.81 -9.69 -6.75
C LEU A 331 -11.27 -9.46 -6.36
N ARG A 332 -12.19 -10.28 -6.88
CA ARG A 332 -13.64 -10.09 -6.78
C ARG A 332 -14.36 -11.23 -6.05
N THR A 333 -15.40 -10.85 -5.34
CA THR A 333 -16.37 -11.74 -4.67
C THR A 333 -17.63 -11.97 -5.52
N ASP A 334 -17.57 -11.82 -6.85
CA ASP A 334 -18.76 -11.93 -7.73
C ASP A 334 -19.29 -13.36 -7.81
N GLY A 335 -18.40 -14.32 -7.58
CA GLY A 335 -18.83 -15.65 -7.24
C GLY A 335 -19.41 -15.61 -5.84
N SER A 336 -20.53 -16.29 -5.63
CA SER A 336 -21.00 -16.56 -4.26
C SER A 336 -19.79 -16.93 -3.38
N PRO A 337 -19.80 -16.64 -2.07
CA PRO A 337 -18.69 -17.03 -1.21
C PRO A 337 -18.32 -18.52 -1.30
N ARG A 338 -19.16 -19.35 -1.96
CA ARG A 338 -18.97 -20.77 -2.29
C ARG A 338 -18.48 -21.08 -3.72
N GLN A 339 -18.42 -20.16 -4.68
CA GLN A 339 -17.97 -20.50 -6.04
C GLN A 339 -16.46 -20.77 -6.15
N ASN A 340 -15.66 -20.28 -5.20
CA ASN A 340 -14.25 -20.70 -5.08
C ASN A 340 -14.09 -22.06 -4.37
N TYR A 341 -15.19 -22.76 -4.03
CA TYR A 341 -15.16 -23.98 -3.22
C TYR A 341 -15.37 -25.29 -3.97
N ASP A 342 -15.76 -25.28 -5.24
CA ASP A 342 -15.96 -26.52 -5.98
C ASP A 342 -14.80 -26.80 -6.92
N GLY A 343 -13.71 -27.28 -6.34
CA GLY A 343 -12.92 -28.25 -7.07
C GLY A 343 -13.80 -29.48 -7.34
N ILE A 344 -14.23 -29.65 -8.60
CA ILE A 344 -14.78 -30.88 -9.22
C ILE A 344 -16.32 -30.95 -9.39
N LYS A 345 -16.74 -30.81 -10.66
CA LYS A 345 -17.93 -31.35 -11.38
C LYS A 345 -19.34 -31.03 -10.87
N GLY A 346 -20.13 -30.42 -11.76
CA GLY A 346 -21.59 -30.58 -11.78
C GLY A 346 -22.36 -29.46 -12.48
N GLU A 347 -22.56 -29.63 -13.79
CA GLU A 347 -23.76 -29.19 -14.55
C GLU A 347 -24.02 -27.70 -14.83
N ALA A 348 -24.01 -27.43 -16.15
CA ALA A 348 -24.98 -26.61 -16.89
C ALA A 348 -25.19 -25.15 -16.46
N TRP A 349 -24.53 -24.26 -17.18
CA TRP A 349 -25.17 -23.03 -17.65
C TRP A 349 -25.12 -23.02 -19.17
N GLU A 350 -26.12 -23.64 -19.79
CA GLU A 350 -26.54 -23.26 -21.14
C GLU A 350 -27.11 -21.84 -21.03
N ALA A 351 -26.47 -20.88 -21.70
CA ALA A 351 -27.08 -19.59 -21.97
C ALA A 351 -28.08 -19.80 -23.13
N PRO A 352 -29.37 -19.45 -23.00
CA PRO A 352 -30.25 -19.41 -24.16
C PRO A 352 -29.87 -18.21 -25.03
N ASP A 353 -29.79 -18.48 -26.33
CA ASP A 353 -29.62 -17.52 -27.42
C ASP A 353 -30.65 -16.37 -27.32
N TRP A 354 -30.14 -15.13 -27.29
CA TRP A 354 -30.73 -13.97 -27.97
C TRP A 354 -29.73 -12.82 -28.09
#